data_AF-A0A3B1DVS5-F1
#
_entry.id   AF-A0A3B1DVS5-F1
#
_cell.length_a   1.000
_cell.length_b   1.000
_cell.length_c   1.000
_cell.angle_alpha   90.00
_cell.angle_beta   90.00
_cell.angle_gamma   90.00
#
_symmetry.space_group_name_H-M   'P 1'
#
loop_
_entity.id
_entity.type
_entity.pdbx_description
1 polymer ?
#
loop_
_entity_poly.entity_id
_entity_poly.type
_entity_poly.pdbx_seq_one_letter_code
_entity_poly.pdbx_strand_id
1 'polypeptide(L)'
;MPLPVNPTYLEQHIETIASLPRPAESKELEKARAYVSEKFEEYGWAVTPVPFTTTDDDGTKLNGINLVAQHSFFSSDTNPSQ
;
A
#
# COMPACT_ATOMS: atom_id res chain seq x y z
N MET A 1 18.54 2.16 19.06
CA MET A 1 18.60 3.21 18.01
C MET A 1 18.03 2.59 16.74
N PRO A 2 17.04 3.20 16.06
CA PRO A 2 16.59 2.70 14.78
C PRO A 2 17.77 2.69 13.81
N LEU A 3 17.83 1.69 12.94
CA LEU A 3 18.84 1.64 11.88
C LEU A 3 18.66 2.88 10.98
N PRO A 4 19.77 3.46 10.46
CA PRO A 4 19.66 4.54 9.49
C PRO A 4 18.91 4.06 8.26
N VAL A 5 18.08 4.94 7.68
CA VAL A 5 17.40 4.68 6.42
C VAL A 5 18.44 4.46 5.33
N ASN A 6 18.27 3.43 4.51
CA ASN A 6 19.12 3.17 3.36
C ASN A 6 18.54 3.87 2.11
N PRO A 7 19.14 4.97 1.64
CA PRO A 7 18.59 5.75 0.53
C PRO A 7 18.54 4.96 -0.79
N THR A 8 19.51 4.09 -1.04
CA THR A 8 19.57 3.27 -2.26
C THR A 8 18.39 2.30 -2.35
N TYR A 9 17.99 1.68 -1.24
CA TYR A 9 16.80 0.82 -1.23
C TYR A 9 15.52 1.61 -1.45
N LEU A 10 15.43 2.82 -0.89
CA LEU A 10 14.28 3.70 -1.11
C LEU A 10 14.14 4.07 -2.60
N GLU A 11 15.24 4.44 -3.24
CA GLU A 11 15.28 4.76 -4.67
C GLU A 11 14.82 3.58 -5.53
N GLN A 12 15.30 2.36 -5.24
CA GLN A 12 14.89 1.14 -5.95
C GLN A 12 13.37 0.85 -5.83
N HIS A 13 12.79 1.08 -4.64
CA HIS A 13 11.34 0.93 -4.46
C HIS A 13 10.56 1.95 -5.28
N ILE A 14 11.02 3.21 -5.30
CA ILE A 14 10.39 4.27 -6.09
C ILE A 14 10.47 3.95 -7.58
N GLU A 15 11.65 3.59 -8.10
CA GLU A 15 11.85 3.21 -9.50
C GLU A 15 10.94 2.06 -9.91
N THR A 16 10.85 1.03 -9.08
CA THR A 16 10.00 -0.14 -9.35
C THR A 16 8.53 0.26 -9.45
N ILE A 17 8.03 1.00 -8.46
CA ILE A 17 6.62 1.41 -8.39
C ILE A 17 6.29 2.41 -9.52
N ALA A 18 7.19 3.34 -9.83
CA ALA A 18 7.01 4.40 -10.82
C ALA A 18 7.36 3.99 -12.27
N SER A 19 7.81 2.75 -12.50
CA SER A 19 8.20 2.26 -13.82
C SER A 19 7.10 2.37 -14.88
N LEU A 20 5.82 2.34 -14.46
CA LEU A 20 4.66 2.54 -15.32
C LEU A 20 3.62 3.45 -14.62
N PRO A 21 2.86 4.25 -15.38
CA PRO A 21 1.68 4.92 -14.85
C PRO A 21 0.71 3.91 -14.23
N ARG A 22 0.01 4.32 -13.16
CA ARG A 22 -0.95 3.47 -12.43
C ARG A 22 -2.35 4.09 -12.45
N PRO A 23 -3.06 4.09 -13.59
CA PRO A 23 -4.44 4.57 -13.64
C PRO A 23 -5.34 3.83 -12.65
N ALA A 24 -6.44 4.47 -12.24
CA ALA A 24 -7.47 3.80 -11.45
C ALA A 24 -7.95 2.52 -12.17
N GLU A 25 -8.23 1.46 -11.42
CA GLU A 25 -8.76 0.18 -11.92
C GLU A 25 -7.88 -0.51 -12.98
N SER A 26 -6.61 -0.12 -13.11
CA SER A 26 -5.66 -0.71 -14.06
C SER A 26 -4.92 -1.93 -13.50
N LYS A 27 -4.44 -2.79 -14.40
CA LYS A 27 -3.57 -3.93 -14.06
C LYS A 27 -2.21 -3.46 -13.52
N GLU A 28 -1.73 -2.31 -13.97
CA GLU A 28 -0.48 -1.69 -13.52
C GLU A 28 -0.59 -1.28 -12.05
N LEU A 29 -1.74 -0.73 -11.65
CA LEU A 29 -2.02 -0.43 -10.25
C LEU A 29 -2.10 -1.71 -9.40
N GLU A 30 -2.70 -2.78 -9.91
CA GLU A 30 -2.73 -4.09 -9.22
C GLU A 30 -1.33 -4.68 -9.02
N LYS A 31 -0.47 -4.62 -10.05
CA LYS A 31 0.94 -5.06 -9.94
C LYS A 31 1.71 -4.26 -8.90
N ALA A 32 1.51 -2.95 -8.85
CA ALA A 32 2.15 -2.11 -7.85
C ALA A 32 1.66 -2.43 -6.43
N ARG A 33 0.36 -2.72 -6.26
CA ARG A 33 -0.18 -3.18 -4.97
C ARG A 33 0.47 -4.50 -4.55
N ALA A 34 0.56 -5.47 -5.46
CA ALA A 34 1.20 -6.76 -5.17
C ALA A 34 2.66 -6.59 -4.73
N TYR A 35 3.43 -5.77 -5.43
CA TYR A 35 4.81 -5.45 -5.04
C TYR A 35 4.91 -4.82 -3.65
N VAL A 36 4.07 -3.83 -3.35
CA VAL A 36 4.07 -3.16 -2.04
C VAL A 36 3.70 -4.18 -0.94
N SER A 37 2.65 -4.98 -1.14
CA SER A 37 2.26 -6.02 -0.19
C SER A 37 3.39 -7.00 0.08
N GLU A 38 4.00 -7.53 -0.98
CA GLU A 38 5.13 -8.47 -0.89
C GLU A 38 6.29 -7.86 -0.08
N LYS A 39 6.66 -6.60 -0.34
CA LYS A 39 7.74 -5.94 0.42
C LYS A 39 7.40 -5.75 1.89
N PHE A 40 6.18 -5.39 2.24
CA PHE A 40 5.80 -5.31 3.65
C PHE A 40 5.80 -6.70 4.33
N GLU A 41 5.29 -7.72 3.65
CA GLU A 41 5.26 -9.11 4.13
C GLU A 41 6.67 -9.70 4.31
N GLU A 42 7.62 -9.41 3.40
CA GLU A 42 9.04 -9.76 3.53
C GLU A 42 9.67 -9.22 4.82
N TYR A 43 9.21 -8.05 5.30
CA TYR A 43 9.65 -7.45 6.56
C TYR A 43 8.77 -7.81 7.77
N GLY A 44 7.90 -8.82 7.63
CA GLY A 44 7.10 -9.35 8.74
C GLY A 44 5.84 -8.54 9.09
N TRP A 45 5.38 -7.67 8.19
CA TRP A 45 4.11 -6.97 8.34
C TRP A 45 2.97 -7.79 7.73
N ALA A 46 1.80 -7.78 8.36
CA ALA A 46 0.58 -8.30 7.76
C ALA A 46 -0.09 -7.20 6.92
N VAL A 47 -0.40 -7.48 5.66
CA VAL A 47 -1.05 -6.51 4.76
C VAL A 47 -2.48 -6.95 4.45
N THR A 48 -3.45 -6.08 4.71
CA THR A 48 -4.86 -6.33 4.43
C THR A 48 -5.38 -5.37 3.35
N PRO A 49 -5.94 -5.88 2.24
CA PRO A 49 -6.62 -5.05 1.26
C PRO A 49 -8.00 -4.64 1.77
N VAL A 50 -8.31 -3.34 1.71
CA VAL A 50 -9.59 -2.78 2.11
C VAL A 50 -10.23 -2.07 0.91
N PRO A 51 -11.30 -2.64 0.32
CA PRO A 51 -11.97 -2.03 -0.82
C PRO A 51 -12.71 -0.76 -0.42
N PHE A 52 -12.77 0.21 -1.33
CA PHE A 52 -13.58 1.42 -1.20
C PHE A 52 -14.14 1.85 -2.55
N THR A 53 -15.15 2.72 -2.51
CA THR A 53 -15.69 3.38 -3.70
C THR A 53 -15.64 4.89 -3.47
N THR A 54 -15.19 5.63 -4.47
CA THR A 54 -15.22 7.10 -4.48
C THR A 54 -15.89 7.58 -5.76
N THR A 55 -16.21 8.87 -5.81
CA THR A 55 -16.73 9.54 -7.01
C THR A 55 -15.78 10.68 -7.34
N ASP A 56 -15.35 10.80 -8.58
CA ASP A 56 -14.52 11.92 -9.03
C ASP A 56 -15.36 13.18 -9.28
N ASP A 57 -14.71 14.28 -9.65
CA ASP A 57 -15.35 15.58 -9.87
C ASP A 57 -16.34 15.57 -11.05
N ASP A 58 -16.20 14.61 -11.97
CA ASP A 58 -17.10 14.41 -13.12
C ASP A 58 -18.29 13.51 -12.78
N GLY A 59 -18.39 13.00 -11.55
CA GLY A 59 -19.44 12.09 -11.11
C GLY A 59 -19.18 10.62 -11.46
N THR A 60 -17.99 10.28 -11.96
CA THR A 60 -17.60 8.90 -12.29
C THR A 60 -17.27 8.15 -11.01
N LYS A 61 -17.89 6.98 -10.83
CA LYS A 61 -17.55 6.09 -9.71
C LYS A 61 -16.25 5.35 -9.99
N LEU A 62 -15.36 5.38 -9.02
CA LEU A 62 -14.09 4.66 -9.05
C LEU A 62 -14.03 3.66 -7.90
N ASN A 63 -13.61 2.44 -8.19
CA ASN A 63 -13.37 1.42 -7.17
C ASN A 63 -11.88 1.35 -6.84
N GLY A 64 -11.58 1.44 -5.56
CA GLY A 64 -10.22 1.44 -5.04
C GLY A 64 -9.99 0.35 -4.01
N ILE A 65 -8.71 0.11 -3.74
CA ILE A 65 -8.25 -0.78 -2.68
C ILE A 65 -7.14 -0.05 -1.93
N ASN A 66 -7.36 0.16 -0.63
CA ASN A 66 -6.32 0.58 0.30
C ASN A 66 -5.53 -0.65 0.76
N LEU A 67 -4.21 -0.50 0.92
CA LEU A 67 -3.38 -1.51 1.56
C LEU A 67 -3.12 -1.04 3.00
N VAL A 68 -3.57 -1.82 3.98
CA VAL A 68 -3.36 -1.54 5.41
C VAL A 68 -2.31 -2.51 5.93
N ALA A 69 -1.13 -2.00 6.27
CA ALA A 69 -0.05 -2.79 6.84
C ALA A 69 -0.06 -2.70 8.38
N GLN A 70 0.06 -3.85 9.05
CA GLN A 70 0.10 -3.96 10.50
C GLN A 70 1.35 -4.74 10.91
N HIS A 71 2.11 -4.18 11.86
CA HIS A 71 3.26 -4.87 12.43
C HIS A 71 2.87 -5.50 13.76
N SER A 72 3.19 -6.78 13.93
CA SER A 72 2.81 -7.58 15.11
C SER A 72 3.24 -6.97 16.45
N PHE A 73 4.34 -6.23 16.47
CA PHE A 73 4.82 -5.53 17.68
C PHE A 73 3.93 -4.36 18.13
N PHE A 74 3.15 -3.79 17.21
CA PHE A 74 2.27 -2.63 17.46
C PHE A 74 0.79 -2.98 17.38
N SER A 75 0.44 -4.25 17.14
CA SER A 75 -0.93 -4.75 17.22
C SER A 75 -1.36 -4.93 18.68
N SER A 76 -1.39 -3.84 19.44
CA SER A 76 -2.19 -3.77 20.67
C SER A 76 -3.61 -3.38 20.28
N ASP A 77 -4.59 -4.20 20.68
CA ASP A 77 -6.03 -3.95 20.62
C ASP A 77 -6.37 -2.45 20.68
N THR A 78 -6.54 -1.82 19.53
CA THR A 78 -7.15 -0.51 19.42
C THR A 78 -8.37 -0.67 18.52
N ASN A 79 -9.41 -1.27 19.09
CA ASN A 79 -10.76 -0.93 18.67
C ASN A 79 -10.99 0.54 19.08
N PRO A 80 -11.17 1.49 18.14
CA PRO A 80 -11.92 2.68 18.49
C PRO A 80 -13.35 2.21 18.72
N SER A 81 -13.82 2.32 19.96
CA SER A 81 -15.21 2.11 20.33
C SER A 81 -16.11 2.81 19.30
N GLN A 82 -16.92 2.04 18.58
CA GLN A 82 -18.11 2.54 17.89
C GLN A 82 -19.28 2.61 18.87
#